data_AF-A0A6N8B7D5-F1
#
_entry.id   AF-A0A6N8B7D5-F1
#
_cell.length_a   1.000
_cell.length_b   1.000
_cell.length_c   1.000
_cell.angle_alpha   90.00
_cell.angle_beta   90.00
_cell.angle_gamma   90.00
#
_symmetry.space_group_name_H-M   'P 1'
#
loop_
_entity.id
_entity.type
_entity.pdbx_description
1 polymer ?
#
loop_
_entity_poly.entity_id
_entity_poly.type
_entity_poly.pdbx_seq_one_letter_code
_entity_poly.pdbx_strand_id
1 'polypeptide(L)'
;MMRKDWIEVEFKLLFSYVIGGDWGKSLDYVDDEYETVYCIRGAEFKNWKEEKGKTASLRKVKRNSLKKRELAIGDILLEISGGGPDQPVGRTVLIDNSVFLNLRNHKIICTNFLRLLRPVNFLNSKWINTYLSFLYIAGKTIQYQGGSNNLRNLKYKQFQTIRIPLAPLPEQRAVVVKVEQLFSELDNGIANLEKAKEKLEIYRHAVLKKAFEGELTKEWRKKQTNVPSPVELLEQIKEERLKHYENRLQEWENAVKEWEEKGKAQRKPKKPRVLDTSVFSNYDKEFFTPKEWTVCQVADVISDLTDYHANGSYKVLKENVTLSDSPDNAIMVRATNFEKDDFEKDLKYINEHAYNFLSKSQLFGGEILIGKIGNAGKVYLMPKLNKKASLAMNLFAIRTDLISSKFLYYQLKNFYQEKEISFYVRGVGNPTIDKISVRSVHINLCSNEEQFQIVKEIETRLSVCDNILANIDKGLEKAEALRQSILKKAFEGRLLNKEELQACRKESDWQPTEKLLSRIKKEKE
;
A
#
# COMPACT_ATOMS: atom_id res chain seq x y z
N MET A 1 14.12 -21.64 -24.45
CA MET A 1 14.69 -22.98 -24.71
C MET A 1 16.11 -22.98 -24.15
N MET A 2 16.48 -24.03 -23.40
CA MET A 2 17.80 -24.15 -22.77
C MET A 2 18.90 -24.32 -23.82
N ARG A 3 20.11 -23.83 -23.51
CA ARG A 3 21.32 -24.02 -24.32
C ARG A 3 21.60 -25.52 -24.55
N LYS A 4 22.03 -25.88 -25.76
CA LYS A 4 22.12 -27.28 -26.22
C LYS A 4 23.23 -28.11 -25.57
N ASP A 5 24.27 -27.46 -25.08
CA ASP A 5 25.43 -28.05 -24.40
C ASP A 5 25.25 -28.15 -22.87
N TRP A 6 24.07 -27.79 -22.38
CA TRP A 6 23.64 -28.08 -21.01
C TRP A 6 22.76 -29.32 -20.99
N ILE A 7 22.71 -29.97 -19.83
CA ILE A 7 21.96 -31.21 -19.63
C ILE A 7 20.94 -30.99 -18.52
N GLU A 8 19.74 -31.53 -18.70
CA GLU A 8 18.75 -31.60 -17.64
C GLU A 8 19.00 -32.83 -16.75
N VAL A 9 19.18 -32.60 -15.46
CA VAL A 9 19.45 -33.66 -14.48
C VAL A 9 18.36 -33.68 -13.41
N GLU A 10 18.07 -34.86 -12.83
CA GLU A 10 17.08 -34.95 -11.76
C GLU A 10 17.61 -34.27 -10.50
N PHE A 11 16.76 -33.46 -9.85
CA PHE A 11 17.06 -32.78 -8.59
C PHE A 11 17.77 -33.68 -7.58
N LYS A 12 17.28 -34.92 -7.41
CA LYS A 12 17.84 -35.86 -6.43
C LYS A 12 19.32 -36.17 -6.69
N LEU A 13 19.83 -36.05 -7.91
CA LEU A 13 21.23 -36.33 -8.25
C LEU A 13 22.19 -35.23 -7.77
N LEU A 14 21.70 -34.02 -7.54
CA LEU A 14 22.54 -32.87 -7.17
C LEU A 14 23.04 -32.91 -5.73
N PHE A 15 22.48 -33.76 -4.88
CA PHE A 15 22.72 -33.76 -3.44
C PHE A 15 23.33 -35.08 -2.96
N SER A 16 24.48 -35.02 -2.29
CA SER A 16 25.15 -36.16 -1.64
C SER A 16 24.42 -36.58 -0.36
N TYR A 17 23.78 -35.64 0.31
CA TYR A 17 23.08 -35.89 1.57
C TYR A 17 21.78 -35.09 1.67
N VAL A 18 20.69 -35.77 2.04
CA VAL A 18 19.39 -35.14 2.27
C VAL A 18 18.74 -35.71 3.52
N ILE A 19 18.34 -34.84 4.44
CA ILE A 19 17.66 -35.23 5.67
C ILE A 19 16.66 -34.17 6.12
N GLY A 20 15.59 -34.58 6.81
CA GLY A 20 14.70 -33.66 7.50
C GLY A 20 15.33 -33.11 8.78
N GLY A 21 14.94 -31.91 9.19
CA GLY A 21 15.44 -31.30 10.42
C GLY A 21 14.88 -31.91 11.71
N ASP A 22 15.18 -31.26 12.83
CA ASP A 22 14.75 -31.63 14.19
C ASP A 22 14.40 -30.37 14.97
N TRP A 23 13.28 -30.38 15.68
CA TRP A 23 12.87 -29.24 16.52
C TRP A 23 13.42 -29.33 17.95
N GLY A 24 13.80 -30.53 18.39
CA GLY A 24 14.32 -30.76 19.74
C GLY A 24 13.34 -30.40 20.86
N LYS A 25 13.90 -30.28 22.06
CA LYS A 25 13.20 -29.92 23.30
C LYS A 25 13.43 -28.44 23.64
N SER A 26 12.66 -27.94 24.60
CA SER A 26 12.82 -26.60 25.18
C SER A 26 14.17 -26.49 25.93
N LEU A 27 14.58 -25.25 26.22
CA LEU A 27 15.92 -24.99 26.80
C LEU A 27 16.07 -25.42 28.24
N ASP A 28 14.97 -25.49 28.98
CA ASP A 28 14.86 -25.99 30.35
C ASP A 28 14.96 -27.53 30.44
N TYR A 29 14.98 -28.23 29.30
CA TYR A 29 15.18 -29.67 29.28
C TYR A 29 16.62 -30.04 29.65
N VAL A 30 16.79 -30.79 30.75
CA VAL A 30 18.09 -31.19 31.30
C VAL A 30 18.31 -32.68 31.03
N ASP A 31 19.28 -32.98 30.16
CA ASP A 31 19.77 -34.32 29.84
C ASP A 31 21.15 -34.16 29.17
N ASP A 32 22.17 -34.86 29.67
CA ASP A 32 23.55 -34.76 29.17
C ASP A 32 23.72 -35.31 27.75
N GLU A 33 22.79 -36.14 27.28
CA GLU A 33 22.74 -36.61 25.89
C GLU A 33 22.28 -35.52 24.90
N TYR A 34 21.86 -34.35 25.40
CA TYR A 34 21.37 -33.23 24.60
C TYR A 34 22.35 -32.06 24.60
N GLU A 35 22.45 -31.41 23.45
CA GLU A 35 23.28 -30.23 23.25
C GLU A 35 22.41 -29.02 22.89
N THR A 36 22.82 -27.83 23.32
CA THR A 36 22.15 -26.58 22.93
C THR A 36 22.59 -26.20 21.52
N VAL A 37 21.62 -25.97 20.64
CA VAL A 37 21.83 -25.65 19.22
C VAL A 37 20.92 -24.51 18.77
N TYR A 38 21.33 -23.79 17.73
CA TYR A 38 20.41 -22.95 16.96
C TYR A 38 19.59 -23.80 15.99
N CYS A 39 18.28 -23.57 15.96
CA CYS A 39 17.34 -24.23 15.08
C CYS A 39 16.68 -23.20 14.16
N ILE A 40 17.08 -23.21 12.88
CA ILE A 40 16.51 -22.36 11.83
C ILE A 40 15.12 -22.88 11.42
N ARG A 41 14.16 -21.96 11.29
CA ARG A 41 12.75 -22.16 10.97
C ARG A 41 12.37 -21.47 9.67
N GLY A 42 11.20 -21.84 9.13
CA GLY A 42 10.63 -21.17 7.96
C GLY A 42 10.29 -19.69 8.18
N ALA A 43 10.22 -19.23 9.44
CA ALA A 43 10.05 -17.82 9.77
C ALA A 43 11.26 -16.97 9.35
N GLU A 44 12.48 -17.49 9.56
CA GLU A 44 13.73 -16.81 9.22
C GLU A 44 13.92 -16.61 7.71
N PHE A 45 13.20 -17.37 6.87
CA PHE A 45 13.31 -17.26 5.41
C PHE A 45 12.78 -15.91 4.88
N LYS A 46 11.86 -15.26 5.61
CA LYS A 46 11.23 -14.00 5.17
C LYS A 46 12.25 -12.87 5.01
N ASN A 47 13.18 -12.77 5.96
CA ASN A 47 14.21 -11.72 5.98
C ASN A 47 15.61 -12.29 5.71
N TRP A 48 15.72 -13.44 5.05
CA TRP A 48 16.99 -14.18 4.94
C TRP A 48 18.11 -13.38 4.29
N LYS A 49 17.78 -12.53 3.31
CA LYS A 49 18.77 -11.70 2.59
C LYS A 49 19.59 -10.81 3.53
N GLU A 50 18.94 -10.27 4.56
CA GLU A 50 19.53 -9.32 5.51
C GLU A 50 19.92 -10.01 6.83
N GLU A 51 19.05 -10.84 7.38
CA GLU A 51 19.22 -11.39 8.73
C GLU A 51 19.99 -12.71 8.75
N LYS A 52 20.01 -13.47 7.65
CA LYS A 52 20.79 -14.74 7.53
C LYS A 52 20.60 -15.69 8.72
N GLY A 53 19.35 -15.82 9.19
CA GLY A 53 18.99 -16.72 10.28
C GLY A 53 19.23 -16.18 11.70
N LYS A 54 19.61 -14.90 11.88
CA LYS A 54 19.92 -14.27 13.19
C LYS A 54 18.87 -14.51 14.28
N THR A 55 17.60 -14.68 13.93
CA THR A 55 16.47 -14.90 14.85
C THR A 55 16.15 -16.39 15.10
N ALA A 56 17.04 -17.30 14.69
CA ALA A 56 16.89 -18.73 14.92
C ALA A 56 16.72 -19.07 16.42
N SER A 57 15.87 -20.05 16.71
CA SER A 57 15.55 -20.43 18.09
C SER A 57 16.62 -21.33 18.70
N LEU A 58 17.01 -21.06 19.95
CA LEU A 58 17.84 -22.00 20.72
C LEU A 58 16.99 -23.17 21.21
N ARG A 59 17.49 -24.40 21.03
CA ARG A 59 16.79 -25.66 21.37
C ARG A 59 17.79 -26.68 21.93
N LYS A 60 17.28 -27.67 22.66
CA LYS A 60 18.05 -28.85 23.09
C LYS A 60 17.84 -30.00 22.11
N VAL A 61 18.90 -30.52 21.51
CA VAL A 61 18.83 -31.61 20.52
C VAL A 61 19.75 -32.76 20.92
N LYS A 62 19.24 -33.98 20.82
CA LYS A 62 19.99 -35.19 21.16
C LYS A 62 21.25 -35.30 20.29
N ARG A 63 22.41 -35.57 20.89
CA ARG A 63 23.72 -35.60 20.21
C ARG A 63 23.72 -36.52 18.97
N ASN A 64 23.02 -37.66 19.01
CA ASN A 64 22.91 -38.58 17.86
C ASN A 64 22.08 -38.02 16.70
N SER A 65 21.09 -37.17 16.98
CA SER A 65 20.31 -36.46 15.94
C SER A 65 21.14 -35.33 15.33
N LEU A 66 21.82 -34.57 16.20
CA LEU A 66 22.69 -33.45 15.84
C LEU A 66 23.82 -33.87 14.88
N LYS A 67 24.53 -34.97 15.17
CA LYS A 67 25.60 -35.52 14.29
C LYS A 67 25.17 -35.71 12.83
N LYS A 68 23.88 -35.89 12.57
CA LYS A 68 23.30 -36.12 11.23
C LYS A 68 22.69 -34.84 10.61
N ARG A 69 22.52 -33.76 11.37
CA ARG A 69 21.72 -32.58 10.98
C ARG A 69 22.46 -31.25 11.11
N GLU A 70 23.69 -31.30 11.62
CA GLU A 70 24.56 -30.13 11.67
C GLU A 70 24.77 -29.55 10.27
N LEU A 71 24.43 -28.28 10.14
CA LEU A 71 24.53 -27.54 8.88
C LEU A 71 25.98 -27.17 8.61
N ALA A 72 26.34 -27.21 7.32
CA ALA A 72 27.63 -26.81 6.80
C ALA A 72 27.48 -25.69 5.77
N ILE A 73 28.56 -24.94 5.55
CA ILE A 73 28.62 -23.96 4.45
C ILE A 73 28.36 -24.68 3.13
N GLY A 74 27.47 -24.12 2.32
CA GLY A 74 27.04 -24.70 1.05
C GLY A 74 25.79 -25.57 1.14
N ASP A 75 25.30 -25.89 2.34
CA ASP A 75 24.00 -26.55 2.51
C ASP A 75 22.87 -25.62 2.05
N ILE A 76 21.81 -26.22 1.54
CA ILE A 76 20.57 -25.53 1.15
C ILE A 76 19.45 -26.04 2.04
N LEU A 77 18.71 -25.13 2.65
CA LEU A 77 17.49 -25.48 3.38
C LEU A 77 16.29 -25.33 2.46
N LEU A 78 15.47 -26.38 2.34
CA LEU A 78 14.22 -26.39 1.59
C LEU A 78 13.03 -26.46 2.54
N GLU A 79 12.10 -25.51 2.42
CA GLU A 79 10.85 -25.55 3.17
C GLU A 79 9.89 -26.60 2.60
N ILE A 80 9.57 -27.60 3.42
CA ILE A 80 8.66 -28.70 3.04
C ILE A 80 7.29 -28.60 3.72
N SER A 81 7.16 -27.82 4.78
CA SER A 81 5.91 -27.62 5.52
C SER A 81 5.90 -26.23 6.16
N GLY A 82 4.72 -25.67 6.42
CA GLY A 82 4.58 -24.36 7.08
C GLY A 82 4.02 -23.23 6.20
N GLY A 83 3.70 -23.51 4.93
CA GLY A 83 3.02 -22.56 4.05
C GLY A 83 1.55 -22.36 4.42
N GLY A 84 1.04 -21.14 4.29
CA GLY A 84 -0.36 -20.77 4.50
C GLY A 84 -1.15 -20.64 3.18
N PRO A 85 -2.42 -20.20 3.22
CA PRO A 85 -3.23 -19.95 2.03
C PRO A 85 -2.51 -19.09 0.97
N ASP A 86 -1.80 -18.04 1.41
CA ASP A 86 -1.13 -17.07 0.54
C ASP A 86 0.37 -17.31 0.37
N GLN A 87 0.95 -18.30 1.04
CA GLN A 87 2.38 -18.59 0.98
C GLN A 87 2.63 -20.04 0.54
N PRO A 88 2.99 -20.29 -0.73
CA PRO A 88 3.37 -21.61 -1.18
C PRO A 88 4.61 -22.12 -0.42
N VAL A 89 4.73 -23.45 -0.27
CA VAL A 89 5.95 -24.14 0.20
C VAL A 89 6.95 -24.33 -0.94
N GLY A 90 8.18 -24.70 -0.60
CA GLY A 90 9.27 -24.89 -1.54
C GLY A 90 10.26 -23.73 -1.62
N ARG A 91 10.20 -22.78 -0.67
CA ARG A 91 11.24 -21.75 -0.52
C ARG A 91 12.58 -22.40 -0.20
N THR A 92 13.67 -21.80 -0.67
CA THR A 92 15.02 -22.25 -0.36
C THR A 92 15.90 -21.12 0.13
N VAL A 93 16.86 -21.47 1.00
CA VAL A 93 17.91 -20.56 1.42
C VAL A 93 19.26 -21.28 1.43
N LEU A 94 20.31 -20.55 1.08
CA LEU A 94 21.68 -21.03 1.14
C LEU A 94 22.31 -20.73 2.51
N ILE A 95 22.97 -21.72 3.08
CA ILE A 95 23.85 -21.56 4.24
C ILE A 95 25.22 -21.09 3.75
N ASP A 96 25.55 -19.83 4.02
CA ASP A 96 26.86 -19.24 3.74
C ASP A 96 27.57 -18.87 5.06
N ASN A 97 28.78 -18.33 4.96
CA ASN A 97 29.58 -17.96 6.13
C ASN A 97 28.89 -16.93 7.04
N SER A 98 28.02 -16.07 6.50
CA SER A 98 27.34 -15.04 7.29
C SER A 98 26.36 -15.63 8.31
N VAL A 99 25.78 -16.80 8.02
CA VAL A 99 24.91 -17.53 8.95
C VAL A 99 25.68 -17.91 10.23
N PHE A 100 26.90 -18.44 10.07
CA PHE A 100 27.76 -18.80 11.20
C PHE A 100 28.29 -17.57 11.95
N LEU A 101 28.50 -16.46 11.25
CA LEU A 101 28.86 -15.19 11.89
C LEU A 101 27.71 -14.61 12.74
N ASN A 102 26.45 -14.85 12.36
CA ASN A 102 25.27 -14.39 13.10
C ASN A 102 24.88 -15.33 14.25
N LEU A 103 25.08 -16.64 14.09
CA LEU A 103 24.69 -17.69 15.02
C LEU A 103 25.90 -18.32 15.71
N ARG A 104 26.65 -17.50 16.44
CA ARG A 104 27.90 -17.91 17.10
C ARG A 104 27.63 -18.75 18.35
N ASN A 105 28.64 -19.50 18.79
CA ASN A 105 28.69 -20.24 20.08
C ASN A 105 27.95 -21.59 20.11
N HIS A 106 27.08 -21.88 19.15
CA HIS A 106 26.37 -23.14 19.10
C HIS A 106 26.31 -23.69 17.67
N LYS A 107 26.16 -25.01 17.58
CA LYS A 107 25.91 -25.68 16.31
C LYS A 107 24.55 -25.29 15.76
N ILE A 108 24.39 -25.41 14.44
CA ILE A 108 23.22 -24.93 13.72
C ILE A 108 22.55 -26.12 13.04
N ILE A 109 21.23 -26.24 13.22
CA ILE A 109 20.37 -27.21 12.54
C ILE A 109 19.13 -26.49 11.97
N CYS A 110 18.26 -27.23 11.30
CA CYS A 110 16.95 -26.74 10.87
C CYS A 110 15.81 -27.55 11.54
N THR A 111 14.60 -26.99 11.57
CA THR A 111 13.40 -27.71 12.07
C THR A 111 12.97 -28.83 11.12
N ASN A 112 12.13 -29.74 11.64
CA ASN A 112 11.45 -30.79 10.89
C ASN A 112 10.52 -30.30 9.75
N PHE A 113 10.21 -29.01 9.67
CA PHE A 113 9.50 -28.39 8.54
C PHE A 113 10.42 -28.01 7.37
N LEU A 114 11.73 -28.14 7.58
CA LEU A 114 12.75 -27.91 6.58
C LEU A 114 13.48 -29.23 6.27
N ARG A 115 14.06 -29.29 5.08
CA ARG A 115 15.04 -30.31 4.70
C ARG A 115 16.39 -29.66 4.47
N LEU A 116 17.42 -30.28 5.04
CA LEU A 116 18.82 -30.03 4.69
C LEU A 116 19.10 -30.77 3.39
N LEU A 117 19.58 -30.02 2.40
CA LEU A 117 20.08 -30.52 1.12
C LEU A 117 21.57 -30.16 1.02
N ARG A 118 22.45 -31.16 1.02
CA ARG A 118 23.90 -30.96 0.86
C ARG A 118 24.29 -31.27 -0.58
N PRO A 119 24.70 -30.27 -1.38
CA PRO A 119 25.16 -30.50 -2.74
C PRO A 119 26.37 -31.43 -2.81
N VAL A 120 26.54 -32.12 -3.93
CA VAL A 120 27.78 -32.86 -4.23
C VAL A 120 28.96 -31.88 -4.43
N ASN A 121 30.19 -32.33 -4.15
CA ASN A 121 31.35 -31.44 -4.00
C ASN A 121 31.79 -30.71 -5.29
N PHE A 122 31.28 -31.13 -6.46
CA PHE A 122 31.63 -30.55 -7.77
C PHE A 122 30.57 -29.60 -8.33
N LEU A 123 29.63 -29.15 -7.49
CA LEU A 123 28.57 -28.21 -7.88
C LEU A 123 28.66 -26.91 -7.09
N ASN A 124 28.23 -25.83 -7.73
CA ASN A 124 28.10 -24.56 -7.05
C ASN A 124 26.76 -24.50 -6.28
N SER A 125 26.80 -24.47 -4.95
CA SER A 125 25.58 -24.41 -4.13
C SER A 125 24.72 -23.16 -4.39
N LYS A 126 25.36 -22.01 -4.69
CA LYS A 126 24.62 -20.79 -5.05
C LYS A 126 23.83 -20.99 -6.34
N TRP A 127 24.40 -21.63 -7.36
CA TRP A 127 23.72 -21.95 -8.62
C TRP A 127 22.45 -22.76 -8.37
N ILE A 128 22.57 -23.84 -7.59
CA ILE A 128 21.42 -24.69 -7.23
C ILE A 128 20.38 -23.88 -6.48
N ASN A 129 20.78 -23.15 -5.42
CA ASN A 129 19.85 -22.35 -4.64
C ASN A 129 19.15 -21.26 -5.47
N THR A 130 19.87 -20.59 -6.39
CA THR A 130 19.30 -19.58 -7.29
C THR A 130 18.28 -20.22 -8.24
N TYR A 131 18.52 -21.43 -8.75
CA TYR A 131 17.56 -22.13 -9.60
C TYR A 131 16.30 -22.55 -8.82
N LEU A 132 16.46 -23.10 -7.62
CA LEU A 132 15.34 -23.48 -6.77
C LEU A 132 14.50 -22.26 -6.36
N SER A 133 15.17 -21.14 -6.07
CA SER A 133 14.51 -19.85 -5.82
C SER A 133 13.75 -19.37 -7.05
N PHE A 134 14.32 -19.50 -8.25
CA PHE A 134 13.63 -19.19 -9.50
C PHE A 134 12.37 -20.06 -9.69
N LEU A 135 12.43 -21.37 -9.43
CA LEU A 135 11.25 -22.24 -9.50
C LEU A 135 10.15 -21.81 -8.53
N TYR A 136 10.52 -21.38 -7.32
CA TYR A 136 9.58 -20.85 -6.34
C TYR A 136 8.91 -19.57 -6.83
N ILE A 137 9.71 -18.57 -7.25
CA ILE A 137 9.24 -17.27 -7.73
C ILE A 137 8.35 -17.42 -8.98
N ALA A 138 8.71 -18.32 -9.89
CA ALA A 138 7.93 -18.62 -11.09
C ALA A 138 6.68 -19.49 -10.82
N GLY A 139 6.32 -19.74 -9.55
CA GLY A 139 5.15 -20.53 -9.16
C GLY A 139 5.24 -22.02 -9.48
N LYS A 140 6.41 -22.52 -9.91
CA LYS A 140 6.58 -23.92 -10.34
C LYS A 140 6.51 -24.92 -9.20
N THR A 141 6.66 -24.46 -7.94
CA THR A 141 6.51 -25.32 -6.75
C THR A 141 5.04 -25.61 -6.42
N ILE A 142 4.09 -24.81 -6.90
CA ILE A 142 2.65 -24.89 -6.55
C ILE A 142 2.05 -26.25 -6.94
N GLN A 143 2.42 -26.78 -8.11
CA GLN A 143 1.95 -28.09 -8.58
C GLN A 143 2.42 -29.26 -7.69
N TYR A 144 3.45 -29.06 -6.86
CA TYR A 144 4.00 -30.08 -5.97
C TYR A 144 3.48 -29.94 -4.53
N GLN A 145 2.32 -29.29 -4.33
CA GLN A 145 1.76 -29.06 -3.00
C GLN A 145 0.60 -30.02 -2.68
N GLY A 146 0.38 -30.24 -1.40
CA GLY A 146 -0.80 -30.88 -0.82
C GLY A 146 -0.99 -30.43 0.63
N GLY A 147 -2.13 -30.75 1.25
CA GLY A 147 -2.42 -30.36 2.64
C GLY A 147 -3.84 -29.81 2.82
N SER A 148 -4.21 -29.48 4.05
CA SER A 148 -5.48 -28.84 4.41
C SER A 148 -5.39 -27.32 4.27
N ASN A 149 -6.53 -26.62 4.40
CA ASN A 149 -6.64 -25.16 4.20
C ASN A 149 -5.65 -24.32 5.03
N ASN A 150 -5.16 -24.83 6.16
CA ASN A 150 -4.30 -24.08 7.09
C ASN A 150 -2.82 -24.51 7.08
N LEU A 151 -2.44 -25.57 6.35
CA LEU A 151 -1.05 -26.02 6.28
C LEU A 151 -0.73 -26.70 4.95
N ARG A 152 0.12 -26.04 4.15
CA ARG A 152 0.66 -26.59 2.90
C ARG A 152 1.91 -27.43 3.17
N ASN A 153 2.02 -28.55 2.46
CA ASN A 153 3.14 -29.48 2.49
C ASN A 153 3.63 -29.76 1.08
N LEU A 154 4.95 -29.79 0.90
CA LEU A 154 5.60 -30.11 -0.36
C LEU A 154 5.58 -31.63 -0.52
N LYS A 155 5.06 -32.12 -1.64
CA LYS A 155 5.13 -33.52 -2.06
C LYS A 155 6.57 -33.84 -2.47
N TYR A 156 7.46 -33.91 -1.49
CA TYR A 156 8.91 -34.00 -1.69
C TYR A 156 9.32 -35.16 -2.61
N LYS A 157 8.64 -36.31 -2.51
CA LYS A 157 8.89 -37.46 -3.38
C LYS A 157 8.68 -37.17 -4.87
N GLN A 158 7.74 -36.31 -5.20
CA GLN A 158 7.50 -35.83 -6.57
C GLN A 158 8.42 -34.66 -6.90
N PHE A 159 8.64 -33.74 -5.96
CA PHE A 159 9.53 -32.60 -6.18
C PHE A 159 10.97 -33.03 -6.47
N GLN A 160 11.47 -34.10 -5.86
CA GLN A 160 12.84 -34.57 -6.10
C GLN A 160 13.08 -35.17 -7.50
N THR A 161 12.04 -35.34 -8.33
CA THR A 161 12.15 -35.82 -9.72
C THR A 161 12.17 -34.70 -10.76
N ILE A 162 12.05 -33.43 -10.33
CA ILE A 162 12.14 -32.30 -11.27
C ILE A 162 13.49 -32.27 -12.00
N ARG A 163 13.47 -31.72 -13.20
CA ARG A 163 14.64 -31.51 -14.04
C ARG A 163 15.27 -30.13 -13.74
N ILE A 164 16.59 -30.13 -13.55
CA ILE A 164 17.39 -28.96 -13.26
C ILE A 164 18.46 -28.82 -14.35
N PRO A 165 18.68 -27.61 -14.90
CA PRO A 165 19.76 -27.36 -15.83
C PRO A 165 21.11 -27.51 -15.12
N LEU A 166 21.95 -28.37 -15.68
CA LEU A 166 23.35 -28.52 -15.32
C LEU A 166 24.21 -27.81 -16.37
N ALA A 167 25.04 -26.89 -15.91
CA ALA A 167 26.05 -26.19 -16.70
C ALA A 167 27.45 -26.61 -16.22
N PRO A 168 28.52 -26.41 -17.02
CA PRO A 168 29.91 -26.51 -16.55
C PRO A 168 30.16 -25.65 -15.30
N LEU A 169 30.99 -26.13 -14.38
CA LEU A 169 31.19 -25.47 -13.08
C LEU A 169 31.67 -23.99 -13.18
N PRO A 170 32.63 -23.65 -14.07
CA PRO A 170 32.97 -22.24 -14.35
C PRO A 170 31.77 -21.38 -14.75
N GLU A 171 30.89 -21.91 -15.59
CA GLU A 171 29.70 -21.19 -16.03
C GLU A 171 28.67 -21.04 -14.92
N GLN A 172 28.51 -22.04 -14.05
CA GLN A 172 27.65 -21.92 -12.87
C GLN A 172 28.10 -20.74 -11.99
N ARG A 173 29.42 -20.61 -11.75
CA ARG A 173 30.00 -19.48 -11.00
C ARG A 173 29.73 -18.15 -11.71
N ALA A 174 30.07 -18.06 -12.99
CA ALA A 174 29.93 -16.83 -13.77
C ALA A 174 28.48 -16.35 -13.86
N VAL A 175 27.53 -17.26 -14.08
CA VAL A 175 26.10 -16.91 -14.11
C VAL A 175 25.63 -16.40 -12.75
N VAL A 176 26.01 -17.06 -11.65
CA VAL A 176 25.64 -16.60 -10.29
C VAL A 176 26.18 -15.20 -10.03
N VAL A 177 27.46 -14.95 -10.34
CA VAL A 177 28.08 -13.62 -10.19
C VAL A 177 27.32 -12.58 -11.01
N LYS A 178 26.97 -12.89 -12.26
CA LYS A 178 26.23 -11.97 -13.13
C LYS A 178 24.82 -11.70 -12.62
N VAL A 179 24.12 -12.72 -12.12
CA VAL A 179 22.79 -12.56 -11.49
C VAL A 179 22.88 -11.68 -10.26
N GLU A 180 23.85 -11.92 -9.37
CA GLU A 180 24.07 -11.12 -8.16
C GLU A 180 24.36 -9.65 -8.51
N GLN A 181 25.21 -9.39 -9.52
CA GLN A 181 25.50 -8.05 -10.02
C GLN A 181 24.23 -7.35 -10.53
N LEU A 182 23.50 -7.98 -11.46
CA LEU A 182 22.29 -7.39 -12.05
C LEU A 182 21.18 -7.17 -11.01
N PHE A 183 21.07 -8.06 -10.02
CA PHE A 183 20.13 -7.87 -8.92
C PHE A 183 20.53 -6.72 -8.01
N SER A 184 21.82 -6.53 -7.74
CA SER A 184 22.29 -5.38 -6.97
C SER A 184 22.01 -4.06 -7.70
N GLU A 185 22.27 -3.99 -9.01
CA GLU A 185 21.93 -2.82 -9.83
C GLU A 185 20.42 -2.54 -9.81
N LEU A 186 19.61 -3.59 -9.93
CA LEU A 186 18.16 -3.50 -9.88
C LEU A 186 17.64 -3.01 -8.51
N ASP A 187 18.16 -3.57 -7.42
CA ASP A 187 17.78 -3.20 -6.06
C ASP A 187 18.13 -1.73 -5.76
N ASN A 188 19.28 -1.25 -6.25
CA ASN A 188 19.64 0.17 -6.17
C ASN A 188 18.66 1.05 -6.96
N GLY A 189 18.24 0.60 -8.15
CA GLY A 189 17.22 1.28 -8.96
C GLY A 189 15.88 1.39 -8.23
N ILE A 190 15.39 0.28 -7.66
CA ILE A 190 14.15 0.24 -6.86
C ILE A 190 14.26 1.18 -5.67
N ALA A 191 15.35 1.13 -4.91
CA ALA A 191 15.55 2.01 -3.75
C ALA A 191 15.55 3.50 -4.13
N ASN A 192 16.09 3.86 -5.30
CA ASN A 192 16.05 5.22 -5.81
C ASN A 192 14.64 5.65 -6.23
N LEU A 193 13.85 4.75 -6.83
CA LEU A 193 12.46 4.99 -7.19
C LEU A 193 11.58 5.23 -5.94
N GLU A 194 11.75 4.41 -4.91
CA GLU A 194 11.02 4.58 -3.63
C GLU A 194 11.37 5.91 -2.95
N LYS A 195 12.67 6.27 -2.89
CA LYS A 195 13.09 7.59 -2.39
C LYS A 195 12.52 8.75 -3.20
N ALA A 196 12.37 8.58 -4.51
CA ALA A 196 11.75 9.60 -5.36
C ALA A 196 10.25 9.77 -5.03
N LYS A 197 9.55 8.66 -4.73
CA LYS A 197 8.15 8.66 -4.29
C LYS A 197 7.97 9.43 -2.98
N GLU A 198 8.82 9.18 -1.99
CA GLU A 198 8.81 9.93 -0.71
C GLU A 198 9.06 11.44 -0.93
N LYS A 199 10.02 11.80 -1.79
CA LYS A 199 10.31 13.20 -2.11
C LYS A 199 9.16 13.91 -2.81
N LEU A 200 8.40 13.20 -3.65
CA LEU A 200 7.23 13.75 -4.31
C LEU A 200 6.16 14.13 -3.29
N GLU A 201 5.90 13.30 -2.28
CA GLU A 201 4.96 13.63 -1.20
C GLU A 201 5.38 14.90 -0.46
N ILE A 202 6.66 15.04 -0.11
CA ILE A 202 7.18 16.28 0.51
C ILE A 202 6.97 17.48 -0.40
N TYR A 203 7.22 17.33 -1.70
CA TYR A 203 7.01 18.40 -2.68
C TYR A 203 5.52 18.80 -2.79
N ARG A 204 4.58 17.85 -2.76
CA ARG A 204 3.13 18.15 -2.76
C ARG A 204 2.75 19.07 -1.60
N HIS A 205 3.22 18.74 -0.38
CA HIS A 205 3.00 19.58 0.80
C HIS A 205 3.66 20.96 0.66
N ALA A 206 4.87 21.03 0.10
CA ALA A 206 5.56 22.29 -0.13
C ALA A 206 4.84 23.18 -1.16
N VAL A 207 4.24 22.59 -2.20
CA VAL A 207 3.40 23.31 -3.18
C VAL A 207 2.19 23.92 -2.50
N LEU A 208 1.43 23.14 -1.72
CA LEU A 208 0.27 23.65 -1.00
C LEU A 208 0.66 24.75 -0.02
N LYS A 209 1.73 24.54 0.75
CA LYS A 209 2.25 25.54 1.68
C LYS A 209 2.55 26.86 0.96
N LYS A 210 3.35 26.83 -0.11
CA LYS A 210 3.68 28.04 -0.90
C LYS A 210 2.46 28.68 -1.54
N ALA A 211 1.45 27.89 -1.92
CA ALA A 211 0.22 28.40 -2.49
C ALA A 211 -0.56 29.25 -1.47
N PHE A 212 -0.72 28.75 -0.25
CA PHE A 212 -1.47 29.44 0.80
C PHE A 212 -0.65 30.45 1.61
N GLU A 213 0.67 30.50 1.40
CA GLU A 213 1.54 31.63 1.74
C GLU A 213 1.54 32.71 0.63
N GLY A 214 0.75 32.54 -0.43
CA GLY A 214 0.62 33.50 -1.52
C GLY A 214 1.87 33.62 -2.41
N GLU A 215 2.89 32.79 -2.23
CA GLU A 215 4.13 32.84 -3.01
C GLU A 215 3.91 32.40 -4.46
N LEU A 216 2.97 31.48 -4.72
CA LEU A 216 2.66 31.03 -6.08
C LEU A 216 1.96 32.10 -6.94
N THR A 217 1.25 33.04 -6.32
CA THR A 217 0.49 34.10 -7.01
C THR A 217 1.09 35.49 -6.83
N LYS A 218 2.25 35.61 -6.19
CA LYS A 218 2.91 36.89 -5.88
C LYS A 218 3.10 37.81 -7.08
N GLU A 219 3.61 37.27 -8.19
CA GLU A 219 3.79 38.04 -9.42
C GLU A 219 2.48 38.34 -10.14
N TRP A 220 1.48 37.46 -9.99
CA TRP A 220 0.14 37.72 -10.51
C TRP A 220 -0.50 38.90 -9.75
N ARG A 221 -0.41 38.91 -8.41
CA ARG A 221 -0.94 39.98 -7.55
C ARG A 221 -0.37 41.35 -7.91
N LYS A 222 0.96 41.45 -8.12
CA LYS A 222 1.62 42.71 -8.53
C LYS A 222 1.06 43.32 -9.83
N LYS A 223 0.50 42.49 -10.71
CA LYS A 223 -0.05 42.91 -12.01
C LYS A 223 -1.53 43.29 -11.94
N GLN A 224 -2.21 43.04 -10.82
CA GLN A 224 -3.63 43.33 -10.67
C GLN A 224 -3.83 44.75 -10.15
N THR A 225 -4.78 45.47 -10.76
CA THR A 225 -5.11 46.86 -10.40
C THR A 225 -6.53 47.04 -9.88
N ASN A 226 -7.43 46.09 -10.11
CA ASN A 226 -8.84 46.21 -9.74
C ASN A 226 -9.47 44.84 -9.44
N VAL A 227 -9.07 44.26 -8.31
CA VAL A 227 -9.57 42.96 -7.85
C VAL A 227 -10.35 43.18 -6.55
N PRO A 228 -11.56 42.62 -6.39
CA PRO A 228 -12.36 42.79 -5.18
C PRO A 228 -11.59 42.37 -3.93
N SER A 229 -11.76 43.15 -2.86
CA SER A 229 -11.14 42.84 -1.57
C SER A 229 -11.74 41.56 -0.97
N PRO A 230 -10.96 40.72 -0.26
CA PRO A 230 -11.50 39.57 0.44
C PRO A 230 -12.57 39.95 1.48
N VAL A 231 -12.51 41.17 2.02
CA VAL A 231 -13.52 41.70 2.95
C VAL A 231 -14.83 41.97 2.21
N GLU A 232 -14.77 42.53 1.00
CA GLU A 232 -15.95 42.73 0.15
C GLU A 232 -16.58 41.39 -0.24
N LEU A 233 -15.75 40.38 -0.55
CA LEU A 233 -16.23 39.02 -0.81
C LEU A 233 -16.93 38.39 0.40
N LEU A 234 -16.40 38.56 1.61
CA LEU A 234 -17.09 38.09 2.82
C LEU A 234 -18.45 38.76 3.01
N GLU A 235 -18.54 40.06 2.74
CA GLU A 235 -19.80 40.78 2.88
C GLU A 235 -20.83 40.31 1.84
N GLN A 236 -20.41 40.13 0.59
CA GLN A 236 -21.23 39.51 -0.46
C GLN A 236 -21.72 38.12 -0.05
N ILE A 237 -20.87 37.30 0.59
CA ILE A 237 -21.27 35.98 1.08
C ILE A 237 -22.36 36.08 2.15
N LYS A 238 -22.25 37.02 3.10
CA LYS A 238 -23.28 37.22 4.12
C LYS A 238 -24.60 37.68 3.53
N GLU A 239 -24.56 38.63 2.59
CA GLU A 239 -25.74 39.16 1.91
C GLU A 239 -26.48 38.06 1.13
N GLU A 240 -25.76 37.30 0.30
CA GLU A 240 -26.36 36.21 -0.49
C GLU A 240 -26.89 35.08 0.41
N ARG A 241 -26.23 34.77 1.53
CA ARG A 241 -26.75 33.82 2.52
C ARG A 241 -28.05 34.29 3.16
N LEU A 242 -28.13 35.58 3.52
CA LEU A 242 -29.34 36.16 4.10
C LEU A 242 -30.50 36.08 3.11
N LYS A 243 -30.26 36.52 1.86
CA LYS A 243 -31.21 36.44 0.76
C LYS A 243 -31.67 35.00 0.47
N HIS A 244 -30.73 34.05 0.47
CA HIS A 244 -31.06 32.64 0.33
C HIS A 244 -31.96 32.15 1.48
N TYR A 245 -31.64 32.50 2.72
CA TYR A 245 -32.46 32.12 3.87
C TYR A 245 -33.87 32.74 3.81
N GLU A 246 -33.99 34.00 3.42
CA GLU A 246 -35.28 34.67 3.20
C GLU A 246 -36.11 33.98 2.12
N ASN A 247 -35.51 33.63 0.99
CA ASN A 247 -36.18 32.85 -0.06
C ASN A 247 -36.67 31.49 0.46
N ARG A 248 -35.84 30.79 1.24
CA ARG A 248 -36.20 29.50 1.86
C ARG A 248 -37.33 29.64 2.87
N LEU A 249 -37.37 30.74 3.62
CA LEU A 249 -38.48 31.07 4.51
C LEU A 249 -39.77 31.26 3.72
N GLN A 250 -39.72 32.00 2.61
CA GLN A 250 -40.88 32.23 1.76
C GLN A 250 -41.42 30.93 1.14
N GLU A 251 -40.53 30.07 0.61
CA GLU A 251 -40.88 28.73 0.13
C GLU A 251 -41.54 27.88 1.23
N TRP A 252 -40.98 27.93 2.45
CA TRP A 252 -41.52 27.20 3.58
C TRP A 252 -42.90 27.72 3.98
N GLU A 253 -43.12 29.03 4.01
CA GLU A 253 -44.43 29.62 4.30
C GLU A 253 -45.48 29.17 3.28
N ASN A 254 -45.13 29.19 1.99
CA ASN A 254 -46.01 28.70 0.93
C ASN A 254 -46.33 27.20 1.10
N ALA A 255 -45.32 26.38 1.38
CA ALA A 255 -45.50 24.95 1.62
C ALA A 255 -46.36 24.67 2.87
N VAL A 256 -46.26 25.50 3.92
CA VAL A 256 -47.11 25.39 5.11
C VAL A 256 -48.56 25.73 4.77
N LYS A 257 -48.82 26.77 3.96
CA LYS A 257 -50.18 27.10 3.49
C LYS A 257 -50.79 25.94 2.70
N GLU A 258 -50.07 25.39 1.73
CA GLU A 258 -50.55 24.23 0.97
C GLU A 258 -50.81 23.00 1.85
N TRP A 259 -49.97 22.77 2.86
CA TRP A 259 -50.14 21.68 3.82
C TRP A 259 -51.41 21.86 4.67
N GLU A 260 -51.76 23.10 5.03
CA GLU A 260 -53.00 23.43 5.73
C GLU A 260 -54.22 23.23 4.82
N GLU A 261 -54.17 23.69 3.56
CA GLU A 261 -55.22 23.51 2.55
C GLU A 261 -55.49 22.03 2.25
N LYS A 262 -54.45 21.19 2.20
CA LYS A 262 -54.54 19.74 1.99
C LYS A 262 -54.93 18.95 3.25
N GLY A 263 -55.49 19.63 4.26
CA GLY A 263 -56.07 18.99 5.44
C GLY A 263 -55.06 18.32 6.37
N LYS A 264 -53.78 18.74 6.35
CA LYS A 264 -52.72 18.23 7.26
C LYS A 264 -52.47 16.73 7.16
N ALA A 265 -52.80 16.11 6.03
CA ALA A 265 -52.70 14.65 5.82
C ALA A 265 -51.25 14.12 5.87
N GLN A 266 -50.25 14.97 5.62
CA GLN A 266 -48.83 14.62 5.65
C GLN A 266 -48.09 15.32 6.80
N ARG A 267 -46.79 15.06 6.96
CA ARG A 267 -45.97 15.72 8.00
C ARG A 267 -45.79 17.21 7.68
N LYS A 268 -46.02 18.08 8.67
CA LYS A 268 -45.82 19.53 8.55
C LYS A 268 -44.43 19.87 7.98
N PRO A 269 -44.34 20.75 6.97
CA PRO A 269 -43.06 21.27 6.48
C PRO A 269 -42.23 21.89 7.61
N LYS A 270 -40.95 21.51 7.69
CA LYS A 270 -40.06 22.03 8.74
C LYS A 270 -39.53 23.40 8.34
N LYS A 271 -39.55 24.34 9.31
CA LYS A 271 -38.97 25.66 9.14
C LYS A 271 -37.48 25.53 8.76
N PRO A 272 -37.01 26.26 7.73
CA PRO A 272 -35.59 26.37 7.42
C PRO A 272 -34.80 26.78 8.66
N ARG A 273 -33.60 26.22 8.80
CA ARG A 273 -32.68 26.63 9.86
C ARG A 273 -31.67 27.58 9.25
N VAL A 274 -31.37 28.65 9.98
CA VAL A 274 -30.19 29.47 9.69
C VAL A 274 -28.96 28.58 9.80
N LEU A 275 -28.00 28.80 8.90
CA LEU A 275 -26.70 28.14 9.00
C LEU A 275 -26.08 28.53 10.34
N ASP A 276 -25.80 27.52 11.15
CA ASP A 276 -25.16 27.71 12.44
C ASP A 276 -23.70 28.12 12.23
N THR A 277 -23.38 29.37 12.56
CA THR A 277 -22.04 29.96 12.50
C THR A 277 -21.34 29.94 13.87
N SER A 278 -21.81 29.13 14.82
CA SER A 278 -21.09 28.94 16.08
C SER A 278 -19.74 28.28 15.84
N VAL A 279 -18.73 28.84 16.49
CA VAL A 279 -17.31 28.55 16.27
C VAL A 279 -16.54 28.69 17.57
N PHE A 280 -15.40 28.01 17.69
CA PHE A 280 -14.49 28.18 18.81
C PHE A 280 -13.71 29.50 18.66
N SER A 281 -13.64 30.29 19.74
CA SER A 281 -12.95 31.59 19.78
C SER A 281 -11.45 31.51 20.10
N ASN A 282 -10.91 30.31 20.33
CA ASN A 282 -9.51 30.13 20.76
C ASN A 282 -8.60 30.04 19.53
N TYR A 283 -8.38 31.18 18.88
CA TYR A 283 -7.37 31.34 17.85
C TYR A 283 -6.07 31.81 18.48
N ASP A 284 -5.15 30.86 18.72
CA ASP A 284 -3.88 31.14 19.40
C ASP A 284 -2.67 30.66 18.58
N LYS A 285 -2.75 30.79 17.25
CA LYS A 285 -1.68 30.38 16.35
C LYS A 285 -1.33 31.48 15.37
N GLU A 286 -0.03 31.70 15.18
CA GLU A 286 0.51 32.48 14.09
C GLU A 286 0.33 31.70 12.78
N PHE A 287 -0.73 32.01 12.04
CA PHE A 287 -0.89 31.57 10.66
C PHE A 287 -0.26 32.61 9.74
N PHE A 288 0.58 32.15 8.81
CA PHE A 288 1.04 33.04 7.75
C PHE A 288 -0.14 33.40 6.85
N THR A 289 -0.41 34.70 6.73
CA THR A 289 -1.46 35.25 5.86
C THR A 289 -0.84 36.38 5.04
N PRO A 290 -0.94 36.34 3.70
CA PRO A 290 -0.56 37.48 2.87
C PRO A 290 -1.31 38.75 3.29
N LYS A 291 -0.66 39.92 3.15
CA LYS A 291 -1.24 41.21 3.60
C LYS A 291 -2.55 41.55 2.90
N GLU A 292 -2.71 41.09 1.67
CA GLU A 292 -3.85 41.31 0.81
C GLU A 292 -4.98 40.31 1.06
N TRP A 293 -4.78 39.33 1.94
CA TRP A 293 -5.74 38.28 2.28
C TRP A 293 -6.33 38.54 3.66
N THR A 294 -7.52 37.98 3.91
CA THR A 294 -8.15 38.04 5.23
C THR A 294 -8.28 36.64 5.82
N VAL A 295 -8.14 36.51 7.13
CA VAL A 295 -8.46 35.26 7.82
C VAL A 295 -9.95 35.24 8.12
N CYS A 296 -10.59 34.13 7.82
CA CYS A 296 -11.96 33.82 8.25
C CYS A 296 -12.04 32.33 8.62
N GLN A 297 -13.22 31.88 9.01
CA GLN A 297 -13.46 30.48 9.32
C GLN A 297 -14.24 29.80 8.19
N VAL A 298 -14.20 28.46 8.14
CA VAL A 298 -15.01 27.69 7.20
C VAL A 298 -16.50 28.06 7.31
N ALA A 299 -16.99 28.32 8.53
CA ALA A 299 -18.35 28.81 8.78
C ALA A 299 -18.72 30.06 7.96
N ASP A 300 -17.75 30.91 7.63
CA ASP A 300 -17.97 32.21 6.98
C ASP A 300 -18.13 32.10 5.47
N VAL A 301 -17.68 30.99 4.84
CA VAL A 301 -17.64 30.85 3.37
C VAL A 301 -18.48 29.72 2.77
N ILE A 302 -18.95 28.76 3.58
CA ILE A 302 -19.74 27.61 3.11
C ILE A 302 -21.23 27.92 2.92
N SER A 303 -21.91 27.26 1.99
CA SER A 303 -23.37 27.35 1.87
C SER A 303 -24.09 26.30 2.72
N ASP A 304 -23.48 25.13 2.92
CA ASP A 304 -24.05 24.04 3.71
C ASP A 304 -22.96 23.15 4.36
N LEU A 305 -23.29 22.60 5.53
CA LEU A 305 -22.54 21.53 6.20
C LEU A 305 -23.51 20.42 6.63
N THR A 306 -23.63 19.43 5.77
CA THR A 306 -24.61 18.34 5.91
C THR A 306 -23.94 17.01 6.25
N ASP A 307 -24.77 16.05 6.66
CA ASP A 307 -24.37 14.67 6.86
C ASP A 307 -25.56 13.74 6.65
N TYR A 308 -25.29 12.44 6.60
CA TYR A 308 -26.31 11.40 6.53
C TYR A 308 -27.44 11.61 7.56
N HIS A 309 -27.10 12.00 8.80
CA HIS A 309 -28.07 12.16 9.89
C HIS A 309 -28.90 13.45 9.80
N ALA A 310 -28.60 14.37 8.88
CA ALA A 310 -29.44 15.52 8.62
C ALA A 310 -30.85 15.13 8.11
N ASN A 311 -30.99 13.89 7.59
CA ASN A 311 -32.22 13.36 7.02
C ASN A 311 -33.17 12.72 8.07
N GLY A 312 -32.72 12.39 9.28
CA GLY A 312 -33.60 11.77 10.28
C GLY A 312 -32.90 11.27 11.54
N SER A 313 -33.68 10.76 12.50
CA SER A 313 -33.13 10.01 13.63
C SER A 313 -32.62 8.64 13.18
N TYR A 314 -31.78 8.00 13.98
CA TYR A 314 -31.25 6.66 13.69
C TYR A 314 -32.35 5.65 13.34
N LYS A 315 -33.48 5.69 14.06
CA LYS A 315 -34.63 4.81 13.81
C LYS A 315 -35.20 5.04 12.41
N VAL A 316 -35.48 6.29 12.05
CA VAL A 316 -36.07 6.65 10.74
C VAL A 316 -35.12 6.31 9.59
N LEU A 317 -33.82 6.55 9.77
CA LEU A 317 -32.80 6.21 8.77
C LEU A 317 -32.74 4.70 8.52
N LYS A 318 -32.77 3.89 9.58
CA LYS A 318 -32.77 2.43 9.49
C LYS A 318 -34.01 1.88 8.78
N GLU A 319 -35.16 2.54 8.94
CA GLU A 319 -36.42 2.15 8.29
C GLU A 319 -36.46 2.50 6.79
N ASN A 320 -35.72 3.52 6.34
CA ASN A 320 -35.81 4.05 4.98
C ASN A 320 -34.58 3.77 4.09
N VAL A 321 -33.45 3.35 4.67
CA VAL A 321 -32.18 3.19 3.96
C VAL A 321 -31.64 1.79 4.18
N THR A 322 -31.56 1.01 3.11
CA THR A 322 -30.89 -0.30 3.08
C THR A 322 -29.73 -0.24 2.11
N LEU A 323 -28.56 -0.74 2.53
CA LEU A 323 -27.37 -0.83 1.68
C LEU A 323 -27.34 -2.17 0.96
N SER A 324 -26.98 -2.16 -0.32
CA SER A 324 -26.78 -3.34 -1.16
C SER A 324 -25.36 -3.38 -1.71
N ASP A 325 -24.85 -4.59 -1.95
CA ASP A 325 -23.62 -4.86 -2.72
C ASP A 325 -23.88 -4.96 -4.22
N SER A 326 -25.14 -5.14 -4.63
CA SER A 326 -25.53 -5.19 -6.04
C SER A 326 -25.82 -3.79 -6.58
N PRO A 327 -25.43 -3.47 -7.83
CA PRO A 327 -25.72 -2.19 -8.45
C PRO A 327 -27.20 -1.80 -8.39
N ASP A 328 -27.47 -0.55 -8.01
CA ASP A 328 -28.81 0.05 -7.88
C ASP A 328 -28.77 1.56 -8.23
N ASN A 329 -29.88 2.29 -8.04
CA ASN A 329 -30.10 3.67 -8.48
C ASN A 329 -29.00 4.67 -8.06
N ALA A 330 -28.45 4.57 -6.85
CA ALA A 330 -27.39 5.49 -6.39
C ALA A 330 -26.29 4.79 -5.58
N ILE A 331 -25.08 5.34 -5.65
CA ILE A 331 -23.91 4.91 -4.86
C ILE A 331 -23.94 5.59 -3.49
N MET A 332 -23.68 4.82 -2.44
CA MET A 332 -23.41 5.32 -1.10
C MET A 332 -21.90 5.54 -0.94
N VAL A 333 -21.47 6.79 -1.00
CA VAL A 333 -20.05 7.19 -0.99
C VAL A 333 -19.50 7.15 0.42
N ARG A 334 -18.51 6.27 0.65
CA ARG A 334 -17.82 6.09 1.94
C ARG A 334 -16.42 6.67 1.89
N ALA A 335 -15.84 6.97 3.05
CA ALA A 335 -14.42 7.32 3.16
C ALA A 335 -13.49 6.30 2.46
N THR A 336 -13.78 5.01 2.61
CA THR A 336 -12.98 3.92 2.05
C THR A 336 -12.91 3.96 0.52
N ASN A 337 -13.88 4.58 -0.15
CA ASN A 337 -13.83 4.78 -1.60
C ASN A 337 -12.69 5.73 -1.98
N PHE A 338 -12.47 6.80 -1.21
CA PHE A 338 -11.35 7.71 -1.44
C PHE A 338 -10.01 7.11 -1.01
N GLU A 339 -9.98 6.38 0.11
CA GLU A 339 -8.75 5.75 0.62
C GLU A 339 -8.18 4.69 -0.33
N LYS A 340 -9.05 4.02 -1.10
CA LYS A 340 -8.68 3.02 -2.10
C LYS A 340 -8.64 3.57 -3.52
N ASP A 341 -9.00 4.85 -3.72
CA ASP A 341 -9.26 5.46 -5.02
C ASP A 341 -10.18 4.57 -5.91
N ASP A 342 -11.26 4.07 -5.31
CA ASP A 342 -12.17 3.09 -5.92
C ASP A 342 -13.62 3.60 -5.91
N PHE A 343 -14.06 4.01 -7.10
CA PHE A 343 -15.43 4.41 -7.41
C PHE A 343 -16.12 3.46 -8.39
N GLU A 344 -15.62 2.23 -8.54
CA GLU A 344 -16.13 1.27 -9.54
C GLU A 344 -16.39 -0.13 -8.99
N LYS A 345 -15.54 -0.66 -8.09
CA LYS A 345 -15.54 -2.07 -7.69
C LYS A 345 -16.16 -2.28 -6.30
N ASP A 346 -15.57 -1.74 -5.23
CA ASP A 346 -16.04 -1.87 -3.85
C ASP A 346 -17.08 -0.78 -3.49
N LEU A 347 -18.22 -0.86 -4.18
CA LEU A 347 -19.32 0.10 -4.03
C LEU A 347 -20.45 -0.46 -3.18
N LYS A 348 -21.10 0.42 -2.43
CA LYS A 348 -22.40 0.16 -1.80
C LYS A 348 -23.46 0.98 -2.50
N TYR A 349 -24.64 0.42 -2.62
CA TYR A 349 -25.75 1.02 -3.35
C TYR A 349 -26.98 1.23 -2.49
N ILE A 350 -27.82 2.17 -2.91
CA ILE A 350 -29.14 2.44 -2.36
C ILE A 350 -30.15 2.57 -3.51
N ASN A 351 -31.39 2.16 -3.22
CA ASN A 351 -32.50 2.28 -4.17
C ASN A 351 -32.99 3.73 -4.31
N GLU A 352 -33.93 3.94 -5.23
CA GLU A 352 -34.49 5.26 -5.52
C GLU A 352 -35.21 5.89 -4.33
N HIS A 353 -35.99 5.10 -3.58
CA HIS A 353 -36.68 5.58 -2.37
C HIS A 353 -35.69 6.14 -1.35
N ALA A 354 -34.64 5.39 -1.03
CA ALA A 354 -33.60 5.79 -0.09
C ALA A 354 -32.82 7.01 -0.60
N TYR A 355 -32.53 7.10 -1.89
CA TYR A 355 -31.86 8.25 -2.49
C TYR A 355 -32.70 9.53 -2.37
N ASN A 356 -33.99 9.46 -2.65
CA ASN A 356 -34.93 10.58 -2.52
C ASN A 356 -35.14 10.96 -1.05
N PHE A 357 -35.22 9.97 -0.16
CA PHE A 357 -35.28 10.19 1.29
C PHE A 357 -34.04 10.92 1.81
N LEU A 358 -32.84 10.58 1.30
CA LEU A 358 -31.56 11.20 1.64
C LEU A 358 -31.27 12.51 0.90
N SER A 359 -32.32 13.25 0.51
CA SER A 359 -32.23 14.52 -0.24
C SER A 359 -31.20 15.53 0.28
N LYS A 360 -30.97 15.60 1.60
CA LYS A 360 -30.02 16.56 2.19
C LYS A 360 -28.56 16.14 2.11
N SER A 361 -28.28 14.89 1.77
CA SER A 361 -26.94 14.32 1.74
C SER A 361 -26.57 13.76 0.36
N GLN A 362 -27.33 14.12 -0.68
CA GLN A 362 -26.99 13.82 -2.07
C GLN A 362 -25.70 14.53 -2.48
N LEU A 363 -24.94 13.89 -3.37
CA LEU A 363 -23.66 14.36 -3.88
C LEU A 363 -23.72 14.47 -5.40
N PHE A 364 -23.13 15.54 -5.93
CA PHE A 364 -23.17 15.90 -7.35
C PHE A 364 -21.78 16.03 -7.97
N GLY A 365 -20.74 16.13 -7.15
CA GLY A 365 -19.37 16.42 -7.58
C GLY A 365 -18.99 17.86 -7.25
N GLY A 366 -17.78 18.04 -6.73
CA GLY A 366 -17.25 19.33 -6.28
C GLY A 366 -17.47 19.62 -4.80
N GLU A 367 -18.28 18.83 -4.07
CA GLU A 367 -18.39 18.93 -2.62
C GLU A 367 -17.08 18.52 -1.93
N ILE A 368 -16.76 19.18 -0.82
CA ILE A 368 -15.62 18.82 0.01
C ILE A 368 -16.12 17.90 1.11
N LEU A 369 -15.53 16.71 1.22
CA LEU A 369 -15.94 15.73 2.21
C LEU A 369 -14.90 15.66 3.34
N ILE A 370 -15.38 15.60 4.58
CA ILE A 370 -14.51 15.45 5.76
C ILE A 370 -14.90 14.20 6.53
N GLY A 371 -13.92 13.37 6.88
CA GLY A 371 -14.09 12.23 7.77
C GLY A 371 -14.71 12.63 9.09
N LYS A 372 -15.80 11.96 9.47
CA LYS A 372 -16.57 12.21 10.70
C LYS A 372 -16.24 11.20 11.80
N ILE A 373 -16.15 9.91 11.47
CA ILE A 373 -15.93 8.79 12.41
C ILE A 373 -14.94 7.80 11.79
N GLY A 374 -13.94 7.37 12.55
CA GLY A 374 -12.93 6.37 12.13
C GLY A 374 -11.78 6.98 11.31
N ASN A 375 -12.11 7.82 10.34
CA ASN A 375 -11.16 8.58 9.51
C ASN A 375 -11.25 10.09 9.79
N ALA A 376 -11.59 10.45 11.03
CA ALA A 376 -11.97 11.82 11.38
C ALA A 376 -10.91 12.86 11.00
N GLY A 377 -11.36 13.96 10.38
CA GLY A 377 -10.50 15.06 9.94
C GLY A 377 -9.85 14.88 8.57
N LYS A 378 -9.90 13.69 7.94
CA LYS A 378 -9.39 13.52 6.57
C LYS A 378 -10.30 14.21 5.56
N VAL A 379 -9.69 15.00 4.67
CA VAL A 379 -10.38 15.84 3.68
C VAL A 379 -10.28 15.22 2.28
N TYR A 380 -11.40 15.25 1.55
CA TYR A 380 -11.55 14.72 0.20
C TYR A 380 -12.32 15.71 -0.69
N LEU A 381 -12.15 15.61 -2.00
CA LEU A 381 -12.94 16.34 -2.99
C LEU A 381 -13.79 15.34 -3.76
N MET A 382 -15.11 15.51 -3.76
CA MET A 382 -16.04 14.61 -4.46
C MET A 382 -15.85 14.73 -5.97
N PRO A 383 -15.47 13.66 -6.69
CA PRO A 383 -15.40 13.70 -8.15
C PRO A 383 -16.81 13.76 -8.75
N LYS A 384 -16.90 14.23 -10.00
CA LYS A 384 -18.13 14.13 -10.77
C LYS A 384 -18.27 12.69 -11.28
N LEU A 385 -19.34 12.00 -10.86
CA LEU A 385 -19.62 10.63 -11.25
C LEU A 385 -20.73 10.58 -12.32
N ASN A 386 -20.73 9.52 -13.12
CA ASN A 386 -21.80 9.23 -14.10
C ASN A 386 -23.02 8.54 -13.45
N LYS A 387 -23.10 8.50 -12.12
CA LYS A 387 -24.16 7.87 -11.34
C LYS A 387 -24.57 8.78 -10.19
N LYS A 388 -25.83 8.69 -9.76
CA LYS A 388 -26.32 9.36 -8.55
C LYS A 388 -25.50 8.90 -7.34
N ALA A 389 -25.18 9.82 -6.44
CA ALA A 389 -24.39 9.54 -5.25
C ALA A 389 -25.02 10.16 -4.00
N SER A 390 -24.88 9.50 -2.85
CA SER A 390 -25.28 10.02 -1.54
C SER A 390 -24.19 9.74 -0.50
N LEU A 391 -24.06 10.63 0.46
CA LEU A 391 -23.03 10.61 1.48
C LEU A 391 -23.29 9.54 2.55
N ALA A 392 -22.28 8.72 2.84
CA ALA A 392 -22.34 7.75 3.93
C ALA A 392 -22.27 8.38 5.33
N MET A 393 -22.54 7.56 6.35
CA MET A 393 -22.62 7.96 7.76
C MET A 393 -21.30 8.50 8.34
N ASN A 394 -20.16 8.13 7.75
CA ASN A 394 -18.82 8.44 8.25
C ASN A 394 -18.22 9.72 7.65
N LEU A 395 -18.99 10.50 6.90
CA LEU A 395 -18.53 11.73 6.27
C LEU A 395 -19.45 12.91 6.59
N PHE A 396 -18.86 14.09 6.60
CA PHE A 396 -19.53 15.38 6.40
C PHE A 396 -19.36 15.82 4.94
N ALA A 397 -20.32 16.58 4.42
CA ALA A 397 -20.21 17.25 3.13
C ALA A 397 -20.32 18.77 3.32
N ILE A 398 -19.34 19.48 2.79
CA ILE A 398 -19.24 20.94 2.74
C ILE A 398 -19.52 21.38 1.31
N ARG A 399 -20.39 22.39 1.17
CA ARG A 399 -20.73 23.03 -0.09
C ARG A 399 -20.37 24.51 -0.04
N THR A 400 -20.02 25.07 -1.18
CA THR A 400 -19.65 26.49 -1.35
C THR A 400 -20.34 27.02 -2.60
N ASP A 401 -20.88 28.24 -2.52
CA ASP A 401 -21.59 28.86 -3.66
C ASP A 401 -20.76 29.96 -4.31
N LEU A 402 -20.09 30.78 -3.50
CA LEU A 402 -19.41 32.00 -3.94
C LEU A 402 -17.88 31.93 -3.93
N ILE A 403 -17.32 30.82 -3.45
CA ILE A 403 -15.88 30.54 -3.48
C ILE A 403 -15.63 29.21 -4.19
N SER A 404 -14.42 29.06 -4.73
CA SER A 404 -14.01 27.82 -5.38
C SER A 404 -13.90 26.67 -4.39
N SER A 405 -14.68 25.61 -4.60
CA SER A 405 -14.62 24.41 -3.75
C SER A 405 -13.25 23.72 -3.84
N LYS A 406 -12.58 23.80 -4.99
CA LYS A 406 -11.19 23.32 -5.15
C LYS A 406 -10.20 24.15 -4.34
N PHE A 407 -10.38 25.47 -4.30
CA PHE A 407 -9.54 26.35 -3.48
C PHE A 407 -9.65 25.96 -2.00
N LEU A 408 -10.88 25.87 -1.48
CA LEU A 408 -11.11 25.47 -0.09
C LEU A 408 -10.62 24.04 0.18
N TYR A 409 -10.81 23.10 -0.75
CA TYR A 409 -10.26 21.75 -0.65
C TYR A 409 -8.74 21.75 -0.47
N TYR A 410 -8.02 22.44 -1.35
CA TYR A 410 -6.55 22.51 -1.27
C TYR A 410 -6.09 23.21 0.01
N GLN A 411 -6.84 24.19 0.50
CA GLN A 411 -6.54 24.88 1.74
C GLN A 411 -6.72 23.98 2.95
N LEU A 412 -7.80 23.21 3.01
CA LEU A 412 -8.04 22.25 4.09
C LEU A 412 -7.07 21.05 4.05
N LYS A 413 -6.46 20.78 2.89
CA LYS A 413 -5.35 19.83 2.70
C LYS A 413 -3.97 20.40 3.02
N ASN A 414 -3.86 21.72 3.19
CA ASN A 414 -2.59 22.36 3.52
C ASN A 414 -2.14 21.96 4.93
N PHE A 415 -0.82 21.96 5.16
CA PHE A 415 -0.22 21.50 6.42
C PHE A 415 -0.80 22.21 7.66
N TYR A 416 -1.02 23.53 7.59
CA TYR A 416 -1.55 24.30 8.71
C TYR A 416 -2.97 23.88 9.08
N GLN A 417 -3.85 23.75 8.10
CA GLN A 417 -5.24 23.36 8.29
C GLN A 417 -5.38 21.88 8.66
N GLU A 418 -4.60 20.96 8.06
CA GLU A 418 -4.61 19.55 8.48
C GLU A 418 -4.18 19.42 9.94
N LYS A 419 -3.16 20.18 10.35
CA LYS A 419 -2.72 20.24 11.74
C LYS A 419 -3.80 20.85 12.64
N GLU A 420 -4.46 21.93 12.23
CA GLU A 420 -5.57 22.52 12.98
C GLU A 420 -6.73 21.55 13.18
N ILE A 421 -7.21 20.93 12.11
CA ILE A 421 -8.27 19.91 12.13
C ILE A 421 -7.90 18.77 13.09
N SER A 422 -6.63 18.33 13.10
CA SER A 422 -6.17 17.25 13.96
C SER A 422 -6.33 17.56 15.46
N PHE A 423 -6.26 18.84 15.87
CA PHE A 423 -6.49 19.23 17.27
C PHE A 423 -7.97 19.15 17.67
N TYR A 424 -8.88 19.18 16.70
CA TYR A 424 -10.31 19.03 16.97
C TYR A 424 -10.78 17.57 16.98
N VAL A 425 -9.97 16.65 16.45
CA VAL A 425 -10.28 15.22 16.45
C VAL A 425 -10.17 14.66 17.87
N ARG A 426 -11.21 13.93 18.30
CA ARG A 426 -11.30 13.31 19.62
C ARG A 426 -11.41 11.79 19.54
N GLY A 427 -10.79 11.09 20.48
CA GLY A 427 -10.86 9.63 20.62
C GLY A 427 -9.73 8.91 19.87
N VAL A 428 -8.96 8.07 20.56
CA VAL A 428 -7.79 7.38 19.98
C VAL A 428 -8.20 6.17 19.14
N GLY A 429 -9.09 5.31 19.65
CA GLY A 429 -9.52 4.09 18.94
C GLY A 429 -10.65 4.29 17.94
N ASN A 430 -11.52 5.29 18.18
CA ASN A 430 -12.62 5.68 17.29
C ASN A 430 -12.59 7.20 17.13
N PRO A 431 -11.69 7.73 16.31
CA PRO A 431 -11.53 9.18 16.16
C PRO A 431 -12.81 9.77 15.56
N THR A 432 -13.23 10.91 16.12
CA THR A 432 -14.44 11.64 15.73
C THR A 432 -14.20 13.14 15.68
N ILE A 433 -14.94 13.84 14.83
CA ILE A 433 -14.99 15.31 14.78
C ILE A 433 -16.44 15.76 14.65
N ASP A 434 -16.79 16.88 15.28
CA ASP A 434 -18.13 17.45 15.22
C ASP A 434 -18.24 18.61 14.19
N LYS A 435 -19.47 19.03 13.90
CA LYS A 435 -19.73 20.09 12.91
C LYS A 435 -19.23 21.46 13.36
N ILE A 436 -19.23 21.75 14.66
CA ILE A 436 -18.76 23.03 15.21
C ILE A 436 -17.25 23.15 14.98
N SER A 437 -16.52 22.06 15.23
CA SER A 437 -15.09 21.95 14.98
C SER A 437 -14.75 22.16 13.51
N VAL A 438 -15.46 21.49 12.59
CA VAL A 438 -15.26 21.68 11.14
C VAL A 438 -15.50 23.12 10.72
N ARG A 439 -16.54 23.76 11.26
CA ARG A 439 -16.87 25.16 10.99
C ARG A 439 -15.84 26.15 11.53
N SER A 440 -15.18 25.80 12.62
CA SER A 440 -14.20 26.66 13.32
C SER A 440 -12.82 26.69 12.67
N VAL A 441 -12.55 25.83 11.69
CA VAL A 441 -11.25 25.77 11.01
C VAL A 441 -10.97 27.10 10.33
N HIS A 442 -9.77 27.64 10.54
CA HIS A 442 -9.36 28.91 9.97
C HIS A 442 -8.80 28.74 8.56
N ILE A 443 -9.20 29.67 7.69
CA ILE A 443 -8.79 29.73 6.31
C ILE A 443 -8.41 31.17 5.94
N ASN A 444 -7.46 31.29 5.03
CA ASN A 444 -7.12 32.55 4.39
C ASN A 444 -7.98 32.70 3.14
N LEU A 445 -8.75 33.78 3.06
CA LEU A 445 -9.57 34.11 1.92
C LEU A 445 -8.90 35.20 1.08
N CYS A 446 -8.92 34.98 -0.24
CA CYS A 446 -8.52 35.93 -1.26
C CYS A 446 -9.67 36.13 -2.27
N SER A 447 -9.49 37.03 -3.23
CA SER A 447 -10.50 37.26 -4.29
C SER A 447 -10.74 36.01 -5.13
N ASN A 448 -11.90 35.94 -5.78
CA ASN A 448 -12.25 34.79 -6.63
C ASN A 448 -11.28 34.62 -7.81
N GLU A 449 -10.78 35.72 -8.38
CA GLU A 449 -9.77 35.70 -9.44
C GLU A 449 -8.46 35.09 -8.94
N GLU A 450 -8.02 35.44 -7.72
CA GLU A 450 -6.82 34.87 -7.15
C GLU A 450 -7.00 33.41 -6.77
N GLN A 451 -8.15 33.04 -6.19
CA GLN A 451 -8.49 31.63 -5.91
C GLN A 451 -8.36 30.77 -7.17
N PHE A 452 -8.85 31.25 -8.32
CA PHE A 452 -8.71 30.57 -9.60
C PHE A 452 -7.25 30.39 -10.00
N GLN A 453 -6.42 31.43 -9.88
CA GLN A 453 -4.99 31.33 -10.19
C GLN A 453 -4.25 30.38 -9.25
N ILE A 454 -4.57 30.40 -7.95
CA ILE A 454 -4.00 29.48 -6.96
C ILE A 454 -4.31 28.03 -7.36
N VAL A 455 -5.58 27.72 -7.64
CA VAL A 455 -6.00 26.38 -8.06
C VAL A 455 -5.26 25.96 -9.33
N LYS A 456 -5.14 26.86 -10.32
CA LYS A 456 -4.41 26.60 -11.56
C LYS A 456 -2.94 26.28 -11.32
N GLU A 457 -2.25 27.06 -10.48
CA GLU A 457 -0.84 26.87 -10.17
C GLU A 457 -0.59 25.57 -9.37
N ILE A 458 -1.51 25.22 -8.47
CA ILE A 458 -1.48 23.94 -7.73
C ILE A 458 -1.68 22.78 -8.71
N GLU A 459 -2.76 22.76 -9.49
CA GLU A 459 -3.09 21.65 -10.40
C GLU A 459 -2.01 21.45 -11.47
N THR A 460 -1.43 22.53 -11.99
CA THR A 460 -0.32 22.45 -12.96
C THR A 460 0.91 21.76 -12.35
N ARG A 461 1.25 22.03 -11.09
CA ARG A 461 2.40 21.39 -10.43
C ARG A 461 2.10 19.97 -9.97
N LEU A 462 0.92 19.73 -9.42
CA LEU A 462 0.53 18.42 -8.92
C LEU A 462 0.32 17.41 -10.06
N SER A 463 -0.18 17.84 -11.22
CA SER A 463 -0.29 16.97 -12.40
C SER A 463 1.07 16.46 -12.90
N VAL A 464 2.14 17.27 -12.79
CA VAL A 464 3.50 16.81 -13.07
C VAL A 464 3.92 15.74 -12.06
N CYS A 465 3.61 15.92 -10.77
CA CYS A 465 3.88 14.91 -9.75
C CYS A 465 3.13 13.61 -10.03
N ASP A 466 1.85 13.67 -10.41
CA ASP A 466 1.03 12.50 -10.70
C ASP A 466 1.60 11.70 -11.88
N ASN A 467 2.10 12.39 -12.93
CA ASN A 467 2.80 11.75 -14.04
C ASN A 467 4.11 11.07 -13.62
N ILE A 468 4.89 11.69 -12.73
CA ILE A 468 6.12 11.10 -12.21
C ILE A 468 5.80 9.88 -11.35
N LEU A 469 4.80 9.95 -10.47
CA LEU A 469 4.34 8.83 -9.65
C LEU A 469 3.92 7.64 -10.53
N ALA A 470 3.11 7.88 -11.56
CA ALA A 470 2.70 6.84 -12.50
C ALA A 470 3.90 6.20 -13.23
N ASN A 471 4.94 6.98 -13.54
CA ASN A 471 6.17 6.45 -14.14
C ASN A 471 7.03 5.66 -13.14
N ILE A 472 7.07 6.08 -11.88
CA ILE A 472 7.73 5.35 -10.79
C ILE A 472 7.07 3.99 -10.60
N ASP A 473 5.75 3.94 -10.47
CA ASP A 473 5.01 2.70 -10.25
C ASP A 473 5.21 1.72 -11.44
N LYS A 474 5.15 2.21 -12.68
CA LYS A 474 5.52 1.42 -13.88
C LYS A 474 6.98 0.95 -13.84
N GLY A 475 7.88 1.76 -13.30
CA GLY A 475 9.30 1.41 -13.12
C GLY A 475 9.49 0.24 -12.15
N LEU A 476 8.75 0.26 -11.03
CA LEU A 476 8.75 -0.81 -10.04
C LEU A 476 8.18 -2.12 -10.60
N GLU A 477 7.07 -2.06 -11.34
CA GLU A 477 6.50 -3.23 -12.03
C GLU A 477 7.48 -3.83 -13.05
N LYS A 478 8.14 -2.97 -13.85
CA LYS A 478 9.17 -3.40 -14.80
C LYS A 478 10.38 -4.02 -14.11
N ALA A 479 10.76 -3.52 -12.94
CA ALA A 479 11.87 -4.06 -12.17
C ALA A 479 11.58 -5.52 -11.73
N GLU A 480 10.37 -5.79 -11.26
CA GLU A 480 9.96 -7.15 -10.88
C GLU A 480 9.93 -8.10 -12.10
N ALA A 481 9.39 -7.65 -13.23
CA ALA A 481 9.41 -8.42 -14.47
C ALA A 481 10.87 -8.67 -14.96
N LEU A 482 11.75 -7.69 -14.80
CA LEU A 482 13.16 -7.81 -15.17
C LEU A 482 13.88 -8.83 -14.29
N ARG A 483 13.59 -8.88 -12.99
CA ARG A 483 14.12 -9.89 -12.05
C ARG A 483 13.82 -11.31 -12.53
N GLN A 484 12.58 -11.57 -12.93
CA GLN A 484 12.18 -12.87 -13.50
C GLN A 484 12.85 -13.15 -14.85
N SER A 485 12.96 -12.14 -15.72
CA SER A 485 13.62 -12.24 -17.02
C SER A 485 15.12 -12.56 -16.90
N ILE A 486 15.82 -11.95 -15.93
CA ILE A 486 17.23 -12.24 -15.64
C ILE A 486 17.41 -13.71 -15.26
N LEU A 487 16.61 -14.23 -14.32
CA LEU A 487 16.68 -15.64 -13.92
C LEU A 487 16.35 -16.58 -15.08
N LYS A 488 15.33 -16.26 -15.87
CA LYS A 488 14.98 -17.05 -17.06
C LYS A 488 16.15 -17.10 -18.05
N LYS A 489 16.78 -15.96 -18.36
CA LYS A 489 17.97 -15.92 -19.24
C LYS A 489 19.16 -16.66 -18.64
N ALA A 490 19.36 -16.55 -17.32
CA ALA A 490 20.40 -17.26 -16.58
C ALA A 490 20.29 -18.77 -16.81
N PHE A 491 19.11 -19.33 -16.61
CA PHE A 491 18.88 -20.77 -16.65
C PHE A 491 18.54 -21.33 -18.03
N GLU A 492 18.38 -20.46 -19.04
CA GLU A 492 18.41 -20.85 -20.45
C GLU A 492 19.82 -20.77 -21.06
N GLY A 493 20.82 -20.33 -20.29
CA GLY A 493 22.20 -20.17 -20.75
C GLY A 493 22.41 -18.99 -21.69
N ARG A 494 21.56 -17.96 -21.59
CA ARG A 494 21.54 -16.75 -22.43
C ARG A 494 21.98 -15.47 -21.69
N LEU A 495 22.42 -15.59 -20.44
CA LEU A 495 22.80 -14.43 -19.63
C LEU A 495 24.23 -13.95 -19.90
N LEU A 496 25.16 -14.89 -20.09
CA LEU A 496 26.55 -14.58 -20.38
C LEU A 496 26.75 -14.27 -21.87
N ASN A 497 27.62 -13.30 -22.17
CA ASN A 497 28.03 -13.00 -23.54
C ASN A 497 29.10 -14.00 -24.05
N LYS A 498 29.53 -13.84 -25.31
CA LYS A 498 30.47 -14.78 -25.93
C LYS A 498 31.84 -14.76 -25.25
N GLU A 499 32.30 -13.58 -24.85
CA GLU A 499 33.59 -13.35 -24.22
C GLU A 499 33.65 -13.98 -22.81
N GLU A 500 32.61 -13.77 -22.01
CA GLU A 500 32.43 -14.39 -20.68
C GLU A 500 32.42 -15.92 -20.79
N LEU A 501 31.72 -16.48 -21.80
CA LEU A 501 31.69 -17.93 -22.03
C LEU A 501 33.06 -18.48 -22.46
N GLN A 502 33.80 -17.75 -23.29
CA GLN A 502 35.16 -18.15 -23.66
C GLN A 502 36.12 -18.10 -22.46
N ALA A 503 35.95 -17.14 -21.56
CA ALA A 503 36.71 -17.08 -20.31
C ALA A 503 36.43 -18.31 -19.44
N CYS A 504 35.16 -18.68 -19.25
CA CYS A 504 34.78 -19.89 -18.51
C CYS A 504 35.42 -21.16 -19.09
N ARG A 505 35.53 -21.28 -20.42
CA ARG A 505 36.14 -22.44 -21.09
C ARG A 505 37.65 -22.55 -20.90
N LYS A 506 38.33 -21.46 -20.50
CA LYS A 506 39.77 -21.44 -20.23
C LYS A 506 40.12 -21.78 -18.78
N GLU A 507 39.13 -21.84 -17.87
CA GLU A 507 39.36 -22.20 -16.48
C GLU A 507 39.81 -23.67 -16.35
N SER A 508 40.72 -23.94 -15.41
CA SER A 508 41.38 -25.25 -15.26
C SER A 508 40.44 -26.37 -14.84
N ASP A 509 39.33 -26.04 -14.19
CA ASP A 509 38.29 -26.98 -13.76
C ASP A 509 37.11 -27.04 -14.75
N TRP A 510 37.23 -26.42 -15.93
CA TRP A 510 36.24 -26.54 -16.98
C TRP A 510 36.20 -27.97 -17.53
N GLN A 511 34.98 -28.51 -17.65
CA GLN A 511 34.72 -29.77 -18.33
C GLN A 511 33.32 -29.71 -18.96
N PRO A 512 33.07 -30.45 -20.05
CA PRO A 512 31.74 -30.61 -20.62
C PRO A 512 30.73 -31.11 -19.58
N THR A 513 29.48 -30.69 -19.74
CA THR A 513 28.38 -31.03 -18.83
C THR A 513 28.21 -32.54 -18.67
N GLU A 514 28.45 -33.32 -19.72
CA GLU A 514 28.38 -34.79 -19.71
C GLU A 514 29.41 -35.38 -18.74
N LYS A 515 30.66 -34.89 -18.77
CA LYS A 515 31.72 -35.34 -17.86
C LYS A 515 31.42 -34.97 -16.43
N LEU A 516 30.89 -33.76 -16.20
CA LEU A 516 30.44 -33.32 -14.88
C LEU A 516 29.32 -34.23 -14.37
N LEU A 517 28.32 -34.56 -15.19
CA LEU A 517 27.25 -35.49 -14.82
C LEU A 517 27.78 -36.89 -14.47
N SER A 518 28.73 -37.41 -15.24
CA SER A 518 29.38 -38.70 -14.91
C SER A 518 30.08 -38.67 -13.55
N ARG A 519 30.75 -37.57 -13.18
CA ARG A 519 31.36 -37.42 -11.85
C ARG A 519 30.33 -37.37 -10.73
N ILE A 520 29.24 -36.62 -10.93
CA ILE A 520 28.13 -36.54 -9.97
C ILE A 520 27.52 -37.92 -9.72
N LYS A 521 27.34 -38.73 -10.77
CA LYS A 521 26.82 -40.10 -10.63
C LYS A 521 27.78 -41.01 -9.85
N LYS A 522 29.09 -40.92 -10.13
CA LYS A 522 30.12 -41.70 -9.41
C LYS A 522 30.25 -41.35 -7.93
N GLU A 523 29.98 -40.10 -7.55
CA GLU A 523 29.97 -39.69 -6.13
C GLU A 523 28.73 -40.20 -5.37
N LYS A 524 27.71 -40.70 -6.09
CA LYS A 524 26.48 -41.25 -5.50
C LYS A 524 26.48 -42.78 -5.35
N GLU A 525 27.30 -43.46 -6.13
CA GLU A 525 27.60 -44.88 -6.00
C GLU A 525 28.54 -45.10 -4.82
#